data_AF-A0A0D2YCB1-F1
#
_entry.id   AF-A0A0D2YCB1-F1
#
_cell.length_a   1.000
_cell.length_b   1.000
_cell.length_c   1.000
_cell.angle_alpha   90.00
_cell.angle_beta   90.00
_cell.angle_gamma   90.00
#
_symmetry.space_group_name_H-M   'P 1'
#
loop_
_entity.id
_entity.type
_entity.pdbx_description
1 polymer ?
#
loop_
_entity_poly.entity_id
_entity_poly.type
_entity_poly.pdbx_seq_one_letter_code
_entity_poly.pdbx_strand_id
1 'polypeptide(L)'
;MSTEELLQRYQGHIVPQSYNAGFVALSYVVSLVGAGSTLELINRRTGLRGLFNHLLLMSSAVTMGGVSIWCMHFIGNRAIDLADGQPELQVAYSSGFTAISFFVPIIVLLAAFMAVGTNNVVSWWRLVAGGVLCGTAVCGMHYLGNASINNYTCVYQPSYVIGSAIIAIVASNVALAMFFVFRAMWANAWWKRVISAVVLAGAVSGMHWCASVGTRYRLKRIKPNGNEPSRTGTVVVVICLSLGACFIIATSAILRARNMRRSALRAQQITLAAAVFDKGGRILVDPDGYIPSTVVTDSFLEKNAKEGFNTGHSLFHWMYQASRNWNMIWSLVGGMRQHVSQLPHSRTHKDGRRGIQLVSEHGETIDSYDMIFRELFCLAAAALADRLREDLTSIGVLWDQILPTGANGRRPRPQLRKQSNAGTGLEGSDANEEVHNSLDITEKGLHVENHDYGRGSLMFLVRRSESVRDTERLISTGISVCRVASSQRPHQIEYADQNPRL
;
A
#
# COMPACT_ATOMS: atom_id res chain seq x y z
N MET A 1 -4.40 -35.03 -46.51
CA MET A 1 -5.61 -34.54 -47.19
C MET A 1 -5.19 -33.27 -47.92
N SER A 2 -5.48 -33.13 -49.21
CA SER A 2 -5.15 -31.92 -49.94
C SER A 2 -6.07 -30.76 -49.52
N THR A 3 -5.65 -29.52 -49.78
CA THR A 3 -6.48 -28.34 -49.54
C THR A 3 -7.79 -28.38 -50.35
N GLU A 4 -7.79 -29.01 -51.52
CA GLU A 4 -8.96 -29.19 -52.38
C GLU A 4 -9.94 -30.23 -51.83
N GLU A 5 -9.44 -31.36 -51.29
CA GLU A 5 -10.25 -32.36 -50.59
C GLU A 5 -10.92 -31.76 -49.33
N LEU A 6 -10.17 -30.96 -48.57
CA LEU A 6 -10.70 -30.23 -47.42
C LEU A 6 -11.76 -29.18 -47.82
N LEU A 7 -11.58 -28.54 -48.99
CA LEU A 7 -12.53 -27.57 -49.53
C LEU A 7 -13.84 -28.27 -49.92
N GLN A 8 -13.78 -29.34 -50.72
CA GLN A 8 -14.97 -30.11 -51.09
C GLN A 8 -15.70 -30.69 -49.88
N ARG A 9 -14.97 -31.14 -48.84
CA ARG A 9 -15.57 -31.76 -47.65
C ARG A 9 -16.28 -30.78 -46.71
N TYR A 10 -15.80 -29.53 -46.61
CA TYR A 10 -16.28 -28.58 -45.59
C TYR A 10 -16.89 -27.28 -46.14
N GLN A 11 -16.74 -26.94 -47.43
CA GLN A 11 -17.29 -25.70 -47.99
C GLN A 11 -18.82 -25.66 -47.85
N GLY A 12 -19.34 -24.59 -47.23
CA GLY A 12 -20.78 -24.45 -46.97
C GLY A 12 -21.33 -25.32 -45.83
N HIS A 13 -20.54 -26.22 -45.25
CA HIS A 13 -20.92 -27.03 -44.10
C HIS A 13 -20.42 -26.43 -42.77
N ILE A 14 -21.02 -26.89 -41.68
CA ILE A 14 -20.62 -26.52 -40.31
C ILE A 14 -19.41 -27.38 -39.94
N VAL A 15 -18.31 -26.72 -39.56
CA VAL A 15 -17.06 -27.39 -39.20
C VAL A 15 -17.09 -27.77 -37.71
N PRO A 16 -16.69 -29.00 -37.32
CA PRO A 16 -16.56 -29.37 -35.92
C PRO A 16 -15.49 -28.54 -35.21
N GLN A 17 -15.73 -28.25 -33.93
CA GLN A 17 -14.88 -27.41 -33.10
C GLN A 17 -14.43 -28.17 -31.84
N SER A 18 -13.14 -28.09 -31.53
CA SER A 18 -12.54 -28.57 -30.28
C SER A 18 -11.88 -27.42 -29.52
N TYR A 19 -11.64 -27.61 -28.22
CA TYR A 19 -11.16 -26.55 -27.34
C TYR A 19 -9.82 -26.91 -26.69
N ASN A 20 -8.79 -26.09 -26.94
CA ASN A 20 -7.49 -26.23 -26.31
C ASN A 20 -7.47 -25.60 -24.91
N ALA A 21 -7.54 -26.43 -23.87
CA ALA A 21 -7.61 -26.00 -22.47
C ALA A 21 -6.47 -25.03 -22.05
N GLY A 22 -5.28 -25.14 -22.64
CA GLY A 22 -4.16 -24.24 -22.37
C GLY A 22 -4.44 -22.80 -22.81
N PHE A 23 -4.99 -22.61 -24.02
CA PHE A 23 -5.38 -21.28 -24.50
C PHE A 23 -6.64 -20.76 -23.80
N VAL A 24 -7.57 -21.64 -23.38
CA VAL A 24 -8.70 -21.25 -22.51
C VAL A 24 -8.18 -20.62 -21.20
N ALA A 25 -7.29 -21.32 -20.49
CA ALA A 25 -6.69 -20.82 -19.25
C ALA A 25 -5.87 -19.54 -19.48
N LEU A 26 -5.06 -19.48 -20.53
CA LEU A 26 -4.25 -18.30 -20.87
C LEU A 26 -5.13 -17.07 -21.15
N SER A 27 -6.24 -17.23 -21.88
CA SER A 27 -7.16 -16.12 -22.15
C SER A 27 -7.75 -15.52 -20.87
N TYR A 28 -8.09 -16.37 -19.89
CA TYR A 28 -8.56 -15.93 -18.58
C TYR A 28 -7.47 -15.22 -17.78
N VAL A 29 -6.23 -15.73 -17.77
CA VAL A 29 -5.10 -15.09 -17.09
C VAL A 29 -4.78 -13.71 -17.68
N VAL A 30 -4.80 -13.57 -19.01
CA VAL A 30 -4.60 -12.26 -19.67
C VAL A 30 -5.76 -11.30 -19.35
N SER A 31 -7.00 -11.81 -19.29
CA SER A 31 -8.15 -11.03 -18.85
C SER A 31 -7.99 -10.52 -17.41
N LEU A 32 -7.54 -11.39 -16.50
CA LEU A 32 -7.27 -11.07 -15.09
C LEU A 32 -6.16 -10.02 -14.92
N VAL A 33 -5.07 -10.12 -15.70
CA VAL A 33 -4.00 -9.12 -15.73
C VAL A 33 -4.52 -7.77 -16.26
N GLY A 34 -5.33 -7.76 -17.32
CA GLY A 34 -5.96 -6.54 -17.84
C GLY A 34 -6.92 -5.88 -16.85
N ALA A 35 -7.83 -6.66 -16.25
CA ALA A 35 -8.77 -6.20 -15.23
C ALA A 35 -8.03 -5.68 -13.97
N GLY A 36 -7.04 -6.41 -13.47
CA GLY A 36 -6.23 -5.99 -12.32
C GLY A 36 -5.48 -4.68 -12.57
N SER A 37 -4.90 -4.52 -13.76
CA SER A 37 -4.25 -3.26 -14.20
C SER A 37 -5.24 -2.10 -14.23
N THR A 38 -6.44 -2.34 -14.77
CA THR A 38 -7.53 -1.35 -14.84
C THR A 38 -7.93 -0.87 -13.45
N LEU A 39 -8.20 -1.80 -12.52
CA LEU A 39 -8.62 -1.45 -11.16
C LEU A 39 -7.54 -0.68 -10.40
N GLU A 40 -6.26 -1.00 -10.60
CA GLU A 40 -5.14 -0.24 -10.03
C GLU A 40 -5.09 1.21 -10.54
N LEU A 41 -5.26 1.41 -11.85
CA LEU A 41 -5.25 2.74 -12.47
C LEU A 41 -6.46 3.58 -12.05
N ILE A 42 -7.65 3.00 -11.97
CA ILE A 42 -8.86 3.65 -11.45
C ILE A 42 -8.72 3.96 -9.95
N ASN A 43 -8.06 3.10 -9.18
CA ASN A 43 -7.81 3.35 -7.75
C ASN A 43 -6.87 4.56 -7.54
N ARG A 44 -5.86 4.74 -8.40
CA ARG A 44 -4.93 5.89 -8.37
C ARG A 44 -5.55 7.21 -8.80
N ARG A 45 -6.72 7.20 -9.45
CA ARG A 45 -7.43 8.42 -9.86
C ARG A 45 -8.03 9.09 -8.63
N THR A 46 -7.51 10.28 -8.31
CA THR A 46 -7.92 11.08 -7.14
C THR A 46 -8.90 12.21 -7.50
N GLY A 47 -9.12 12.49 -8.78
CA GLY A 47 -10.07 13.53 -9.19
C GLY A 47 -10.50 13.49 -10.66
N LEU A 48 -11.39 14.42 -11.00
CA LEU A 48 -11.92 14.60 -12.35
C LEU A 48 -11.04 15.50 -13.25
N ARG A 49 -10.16 16.34 -12.67
CA ARG A 49 -9.35 17.34 -13.38
C ARG A 49 -7.85 17.03 -13.32
N GLY A 50 -7.09 17.63 -14.23
CA GLY A 50 -5.63 17.51 -14.34
C GLY A 50 -5.16 16.40 -15.28
N LEU A 51 -4.05 16.65 -15.99
CA LEU A 51 -3.51 15.76 -17.04
C LEU A 51 -3.25 14.34 -16.52
N PHE A 52 -2.69 14.20 -15.32
CA PHE A 52 -2.41 12.90 -14.70
C PHE A 52 -3.68 12.05 -14.50
N ASN A 53 -4.78 12.65 -14.02
CA ASN A 53 -6.06 11.94 -13.87
C ASN A 53 -6.69 11.56 -15.23
N HIS A 54 -6.46 12.35 -16.28
CA HIS A 54 -6.90 12.02 -17.64
C HIS A 54 -6.08 10.86 -18.21
N LEU A 55 -4.76 10.89 -18.05
CA LEU A 55 -3.87 9.78 -18.44
C LEU A 55 -4.23 8.48 -17.71
N LEU A 56 -4.47 8.52 -16.39
CA LEU A 56 -4.94 7.35 -15.64
C LEU A 56 -6.28 6.82 -16.19
N LEU A 57 -7.25 7.69 -16.50
CA LEU A 57 -8.54 7.30 -17.05
C LEU A 57 -8.40 6.66 -18.44
N MET A 58 -7.61 7.27 -19.33
CA MET A 58 -7.31 6.73 -20.66
C MET A 58 -6.60 5.38 -20.56
N SER A 59 -5.56 5.26 -19.73
CA SER A 59 -4.84 4.00 -19.49
C SER A 59 -5.75 2.92 -18.90
N SER A 60 -6.72 3.29 -18.05
CA SER A 60 -7.73 2.35 -17.53
C SER A 60 -8.62 1.82 -18.65
N ALA A 61 -9.12 2.70 -19.53
CA ALA A 61 -9.94 2.31 -20.67
C ALA A 61 -9.18 1.44 -21.68
N VAL A 62 -7.90 1.76 -21.95
CA VAL A 62 -7.03 0.98 -22.86
C VAL A 62 -6.66 -0.38 -22.26
N THR A 63 -6.35 -0.47 -20.96
CA THR A 63 -6.06 -1.76 -20.32
C THR A 63 -7.29 -2.65 -20.23
N MET A 64 -8.47 -2.09 -19.95
CA MET A 64 -9.72 -2.88 -19.94
C MET A 64 -10.14 -3.30 -21.36
N GLY A 65 -10.31 -2.34 -22.28
CA GLY A 65 -10.76 -2.62 -23.64
C GLY A 65 -9.76 -3.45 -24.44
N GLY A 66 -8.48 -3.07 -24.38
CA GLY A 66 -7.39 -3.72 -25.13
C GLY A 66 -6.93 -5.04 -24.52
N VAL A 67 -6.54 -5.08 -23.23
CA VAL A 67 -5.95 -6.28 -22.62
C VAL A 67 -7.03 -7.19 -22.05
N SER A 68 -7.89 -6.65 -21.18
CA SER A 68 -8.87 -7.47 -20.45
C SER A 68 -9.89 -8.13 -21.39
N ILE A 69 -10.31 -7.39 -22.42
CA ILE A 69 -11.40 -7.76 -23.32
C ILE A 69 -10.87 -8.20 -24.70
N TRP A 70 -10.18 -7.33 -25.45
CA TRP A 70 -9.76 -7.65 -26.82
C TRP A 70 -8.68 -8.76 -26.88
N CYS A 71 -7.59 -8.66 -26.10
CA CYS A 71 -6.59 -9.74 -26.06
C CYS A 71 -7.19 -11.06 -25.58
N MET A 72 -8.07 -11.03 -24.56
CA MET A 72 -8.79 -12.22 -24.09
C MET A 72 -9.56 -12.89 -25.23
N HIS A 73 -10.36 -12.15 -26.02
CA HIS A 73 -11.14 -12.74 -27.11
C HIS A 73 -10.26 -13.33 -28.21
N PHE A 74 -9.20 -12.63 -28.63
CA PHE A 74 -8.32 -13.16 -29.68
C PHE A 74 -7.49 -14.36 -29.22
N ILE A 75 -7.10 -14.45 -27.94
CA ILE A 75 -6.51 -15.67 -27.36
C ILE A 75 -7.57 -16.78 -27.26
N GLY A 76 -8.79 -16.45 -26.82
CA GLY A 76 -9.92 -17.38 -26.71
C GLY A 76 -10.27 -18.02 -28.05
N ASN A 77 -10.40 -17.23 -29.11
CA ASN A 77 -10.62 -17.75 -30.46
C ASN A 77 -9.45 -18.63 -30.97
N ARG A 78 -8.23 -18.50 -30.43
CA ARG A 78 -7.12 -19.43 -30.74
C ARG A 78 -7.19 -20.74 -29.96
N ALA A 79 -8.01 -20.83 -28.92
CA ALA A 79 -8.33 -22.10 -28.29
C ALA A 79 -9.37 -22.90 -29.08
N ILE A 80 -10.08 -22.27 -30.02
CA ILE A 80 -11.10 -22.93 -30.86
C ILE A 80 -10.38 -23.53 -32.07
N ASP A 81 -10.04 -24.81 -31.98
CA ASP A 81 -9.44 -25.56 -33.07
C ASP A 81 -10.57 -26.07 -33.99
N LEU A 82 -10.56 -25.59 -35.23
CA LEU A 82 -11.51 -26.00 -36.29
C LEU A 82 -10.92 -27.13 -37.14
N ALA A 83 -11.77 -28.07 -37.56
CA ALA A 83 -11.41 -29.18 -38.46
C ALA A 83 -10.14 -29.93 -38.03
N ASP A 84 -10.15 -30.49 -36.82
CA ASP A 84 -9.06 -31.28 -36.23
C ASP A 84 -7.69 -30.57 -36.21
N GLY A 85 -7.70 -29.23 -36.10
CA GLY A 85 -6.51 -28.40 -35.97
C GLY A 85 -5.77 -28.12 -37.28
N GLN A 86 -6.33 -28.47 -38.45
CA GLN A 86 -5.67 -28.27 -39.74
C GLN A 86 -5.32 -26.78 -39.99
N PRO A 87 -4.06 -26.44 -40.34
CA PRO A 87 -3.59 -25.06 -40.32
C PRO A 87 -4.23 -24.18 -41.41
N GLU A 88 -4.59 -24.75 -42.56
CA GLU A 88 -5.24 -24.02 -43.68
C GLU A 88 -6.71 -23.64 -43.39
N LEU A 89 -7.37 -24.36 -42.47
CA LEU A 89 -8.76 -24.14 -42.07
C LEU A 89 -8.89 -23.25 -40.82
N GLN A 90 -7.79 -22.74 -40.26
CA GLN A 90 -7.87 -21.88 -39.08
C GLN A 90 -8.43 -20.48 -39.39
N VAL A 91 -9.06 -19.86 -38.39
CA VAL A 91 -9.71 -18.55 -38.48
C VAL A 91 -8.74 -17.47 -39.01
N ALA A 92 -9.18 -16.74 -40.04
CA ALA A 92 -8.49 -15.62 -40.66
C ALA A 92 -9.31 -14.34 -40.50
N TYR A 93 -8.67 -13.27 -39.99
CA TYR A 93 -9.34 -12.02 -39.66
C TYR A 93 -9.03 -10.92 -40.67
N SER A 94 -10.00 -10.05 -40.95
CA SER A 94 -9.80 -8.82 -41.70
C SER A 94 -9.21 -7.73 -40.81
N SER A 95 -8.16 -7.05 -41.27
CA SER A 95 -7.45 -6.03 -40.49
C SER A 95 -8.34 -4.85 -40.09
N GLY A 96 -9.25 -4.42 -40.97
CA GLY A 96 -10.18 -3.31 -40.73
C GLY A 96 -11.12 -3.57 -39.54
N PHE A 97 -11.96 -4.60 -39.61
CA PHE A 97 -12.86 -4.94 -38.51
C PHE A 97 -12.12 -5.32 -37.23
N THR A 98 -10.91 -5.89 -37.32
CA THR A 98 -10.07 -6.18 -36.15
C THR A 98 -9.58 -4.90 -35.45
N ALA A 99 -9.25 -3.85 -36.21
CA ALA A 99 -8.93 -2.54 -35.62
C ALA A 99 -10.17 -1.88 -35.01
N ILE A 100 -11.34 -1.94 -35.66
CA ILE A 100 -12.58 -1.38 -35.13
C ILE A 100 -12.97 -2.12 -33.83
N SER A 101 -12.82 -3.46 -33.76
CA SER A 101 -13.05 -4.23 -32.54
C SER A 101 -12.10 -3.88 -31.39
N PHE A 102 -10.91 -3.35 -31.67
CA PHE A 102 -10.00 -2.85 -30.64
C PHE A 102 -10.46 -1.49 -30.07
N PHE A 103 -10.81 -0.53 -30.93
CA PHE A 103 -11.10 0.84 -30.48
C PHE A 103 -12.51 1.02 -29.86
N VAL A 104 -13.53 0.33 -30.38
CA VAL A 104 -14.91 0.43 -29.88
C VAL A 104 -15.04 0.19 -28.36
N PRO A 105 -14.55 -0.93 -27.78
CA PRO A 105 -14.67 -1.14 -26.33
C PRO A 105 -13.92 -0.08 -25.52
N ILE A 106 -12.76 0.41 -26.00
CA ILE A 106 -11.98 1.44 -25.31
C ILE A 106 -12.78 2.74 -25.21
N ILE A 107 -13.47 3.16 -26.29
CA ILE A 107 -14.30 4.37 -26.31
C ILE A 107 -15.51 4.21 -25.36
N VAL A 108 -16.21 3.08 -25.41
CA VAL A 108 -17.38 2.83 -24.55
C VAL A 108 -16.98 2.74 -23.07
N LEU A 109 -15.85 2.11 -22.75
CA LEU A 109 -15.33 2.02 -21.37
C LEU A 109 -14.79 3.35 -20.85
N LEU A 110 -14.20 4.18 -21.71
CA LEU A 110 -13.83 5.55 -21.36
C LEU A 110 -15.06 6.36 -20.93
N ALA A 111 -16.15 6.28 -21.70
CA ALA A 111 -17.43 6.89 -21.34
C ALA A 111 -18.01 6.31 -20.04
N ALA A 112 -17.96 4.99 -19.86
CA ALA A 112 -18.42 4.33 -18.63
C ALA A 112 -17.63 4.79 -17.38
N PHE A 113 -16.29 4.76 -17.44
CA PHE A 113 -15.43 5.19 -16.33
C PHE A 113 -15.49 6.71 -16.07
N MET A 114 -15.85 7.51 -17.07
CA MET A 114 -16.17 8.92 -16.89
C MET A 114 -17.52 9.12 -16.20
N ALA A 115 -18.56 8.40 -16.63
CA ALA A 115 -19.93 8.49 -16.11
C ALA A 115 -20.08 8.02 -14.65
N VAL A 116 -19.33 6.99 -14.25
CA VAL A 116 -19.30 6.53 -12.84
C VAL A 116 -18.67 7.58 -11.92
N GLY A 117 -17.66 8.33 -12.40
CA GLY A 117 -17.05 9.45 -11.69
C GLY A 117 -16.06 9.05 -10.58
N THR A 118 -15.66 10.02 -9.75
CA THR A 118 -14.70 9.86 -8.64
C THR A 118 -15.24 10.36 -7.30
N ASN A 119 -16.56 10.56 -7.17
CA ASN A 119 -17.13 11.14 -5.96
C ASN A 119 -17.18 10.10 -4.83
N ASN A 120 -16.93 10.53 -3.59
CA ASN A 120 -16.95 9.65 -2.41
C ASN A 120 -18.35 9.07 -2.09
N VAL A 121 -19.41 9.63 -2.68
CA VAL A 121 -20.80 9.13 -2.53
C VAL A 121 -21.13 8.22 -3.71
N VAL A 122 -21.35 6.94 -3.43
CA VAL A 122 -21.69 5.93 -4.44
C VAL A 122 -23.11 6.17 -4.96
N SER A 123 -23.21 6.70 -6.18
CA SER A 123 -24.49 6.81 -6.89
C SER A 123 -24.81 5.48 -7.57
N TRP A 124 -25.72 4.70 -6.98
CA TRP A 124 -26.15 3.40 -7.50
C TRP A 124 -26.65 3.46 -8.95
N TRP A 125 -27.32 4.55 -9.37
CA TRP A 125 -27.71 4.73 -10.76
C TRP A 125 -26.51 4.83 -11.72
N ARG A 126 -25.49 5.63 -11.37
CA ARG A 126 -24.27 5.76 -12.19
C ARG A 126 -23.49 4.45 -12.25
N LEU A 127 -23.46 3.72 -11.14
CA LEU A 127 -22.87 2.39 -11.06
C LEU A 127 -23.56 1.40 -12.00
N VAL A 128 -24.91 1.36 -11.99
CA VAL A 128 -25.70 0.49 -12.87
C VAL A 128 -25.52 0.86 -14.34
N ALA A 129 -25.59 2.15 -14.67
CA ALA A 129 -25.32 2.65 -16.02
C ALA A 129 -23.91 2.28 -16.50
N GLY A 130 -22.89 2.44 -15.64
CA GLY A 130 -21.51 2.03 -15.93
C GLY A 130 -21.36 0.52 -16.13
N GLY A 131 -22.06 -0.31 -15.36
CA GLY A 131 -22.09 -1.77 -15.51
C GLY A 131 -22.77 -2.23 -16.80
N VAL A 132 -23.87 -1.58 -17.20
CA VAL A 132 -24.53 -1.83 -18.49
C VAL A 132 -23.65 -1.40 -19.66
N LEU A 133 -22.97 -0.25 -19.58
CA LEU A 133 -22.01 0.18 -20.62
C LEU A 133 -20.82 -0.77 -20.71
N CYS A 134 -20.28 -1.24 -19.58
CA CYS A 134 -19.20 -2.23 -19.53
C CYS A 134 -19.64 -3.57 -20.14
N GLY A 135 -20.80 -4.10 -19.75
CA GLY A 135 -21.35 -5.33 -20.36
C GLY A 135 -21.59 -5.18 -21.86
N THR A 136 -22.13 -4.04 -22.29
CA THR A 136 -22.32 -3.71 -23.72
C THR A 136 -20.99 -3.63 -24.48
N ALA A 137 -19.94 -3.04 -23.89
CA ALA A 137 -18.60 -3.00 -24.50
C ALA A 137 -18.01 -4.42 -24.66
N VAL A 138 -18.20 -5.28 -23.66
CA VAL A 138 -17.75 -6.68 -23.65
C VAL A 138 -18.44 -7.50 -24.75
N CYS A 139 -19.77 -7.49 -24.81
CA CYS A 139 -20.53 -8.19 -25.86
C CYS A 139 -20.30 -7.58 -27.25
N GLY A 140 -20.32 -6.26 -27.35
CA GLY A 140 -20.11 -5.52 -28.60
C GLY A 140 -18.77 -5.86 -29.23
N MET A 141 -17.69 -5.91 -28.44
CA MET A 141 -16.38 -6.34 -28.96
C MET A 141 -16.40 -7.80 -29.41
N HIS A 142 -16.98 -8.73 -28.63
CA HIS A 142 -17.01 -10.15 -29.03
C HIS A 142 -17.70 -10.37 -30.39
N TYR A 143 -18.88 -9.76 -30.61
CA TYR A 143 -19.58 -9.91 -31.90
C TYR A 143 -18.89 -9.16 -33.03
N LEU A 144 -18.24 -8.03 -32.75
CA LEU A 144 -17.45 -7.28 -33.74
C LEU A 144 -16.12 -7.98 -34.09
N GLY A 145 -15.52 -8.70 -33.14
CA GLY A 145 -14.38 -9.60 -33.36
C GLY A 145 -14.77 -10.83 -34.16
N ASN A 146 -15.92 -11.45 -33.87
CA ASN A 146 -16.47 -12.51 -34.72
C ASN A 146 -16.83 -12.00 -36.13
N ALA A 147 -17.28 -10.75 -36.28
CA ALA A 147 -17.54 -10.12 -37.57
C ALA A 147 -16.24 -9.79 -38.34
N SER A 148 -15.06 -9.76 -37.70
CA SER A 148 -13.80 -9.60 -38.42
C SER A 148 -13.34 -10.89 -39.11
N ILE A 149 -13.92 -12.04 -38.77
CA ILE A 149 -13.64 -13.34 -39.40
C ILE A 149 -14.06 -13.32 -40.87
N ASN A 150 -13.11 -13.56 -41.78
CA ASN A 150 -13.30 -13.42 -43.22
C ASN A 150 -13.55 -14.77 -43.94
N ASN A 151 -12.97 -15.87 -43.42
CA ASN A 151 -13.05 -17.20 -44.03
C ASN A 151 -14.27 -18.03 -43.61
N TYR A 152 -14.92 -17.68 -42.50
CA TYR A 152 -16.12 -18.34 -41.98
C TYR A 152 -17.31 -17.39 -41.91
N THR A 153 -18.51 -17.93 -42.00
CA THR A 153 -19.76 -17.27 -41.58
C THR A 153 -20.15 -17.81 -40.22
N CYS A 154 -20.17 -16.95 -39.21
CA CYS A 154 -20.60 -17.28 -37.85
C CYS A 154 -22.13 -17.34 -37.78
N VAL A 155 -22.68 -18.48 -37.39
CA VAL A 155 -24.12 -18.68 -37.16
C VAL A 155 -24.36 -18.72 -35.65
N TYR A 156 -25.07 -17.73 -35.13
CA TYR A 156 -25.30 -17.55 -33.70
C TYR A 156 -26.63 -18.17 -33.25
N GLN A 157 -26.62 -18.91 -32.15
CA GLN A 157 -27.85 -19.37 -31.49
C GLN A 157 -28.40 -18.29 -30.55
N PRO A 158 -29.64 -17.78 -30.74
CA PRO A 158 -30.16 -16.63 -29.99
C PRO A 158 -30.15 -16.80 -28.47
N SER A 159 -30.39 -18.01 -27.96
CA SER A 159 -30.36 -18.33 -26.52
C SER A 159 -29.01 -18.03 -25.88
N TYR A 160 -27.91 -18.40 -26.53
CA TYR A 160 -26.55 -18.14 -26.06
C TYR A 160 -26.15 -16.67 -26.22
N VAL A 161 -26.67 -15.97 -27.23
CA VAL A 161 -26.47 -14.51 -27.39
C VAL A 161 -27.13 -13.74 -26.25
N ILE A 162 -28.36 -14.09 -25.90
CA ILE A 162 -29.09 -13.48 -24.78
C ILE A 162 -28.42 -13.85 -23.45
N GLY A 163 -28.06 -15.13 -23.26
CA GLY A 163 -27.38 -15.61 -22.06
C GLY A 163 -26.02 -14.94 -21.83
N SER A 164 -25.19 -14.80 -22.87
CA SER A 164 -23.89 -14.13 -22.78
C SER A 164 -24.04 -12.64 -22.44
N ALA A 165 -25.04 -11.96 -23.02
CA ALA A 165 -25.35 -10.56 -22.72
C ALA A 165 -25.80 -10.35 -21.26
N ILE A 166 -26.67 -11.23 -20.74
CA ILE A 166 -27.08 -11.22 -19.33
C ILE A 166 -25.86 -11.44 -18.42
N ILE A 167 -25.03 -12.44 -18.71
CA ILE A 167 -23.79 -12.72 -17.94
C ILE A 167 -22.89 -11.48 -17.92
N ALA A 168 -22.63 -10.86 -19.07
CA ALA A 168 -21.75 -9.70 -19.17
C ALA A 168 -22.26 -8.50 -18.36
N ILE A 169 -23.55 -8.17 -18.49
CA ILE A 169 -24.16 -7.03 -17.80
C ILE A 169 -24.21 -7.30 -16.30
N VAL A 170 -24.75 -8.45 -15.86
CA VAL A 170 -24.90 -8.77 -14.43
C VAL A 170 -23.54 -8.86 -13.75
N ALA A 171 -22.58 -9.59 -14.32
CA ALA A 171 -21.27 -9.77 -13.69
C ALA A 171 -20.42 -8.48 -13.71
N SER A 172 -20.55 -7.64 -14.75
CA SER A 172 -19.92 -6.30 -14.77
C SER A 172 -20.52 -5.38 -13.69
N ASN A 173 -21.85 -5.41 -13.50
CA ASN A 173 -22.52 -4.69 -12.43
C ASN A 173 -22.05 -5.16 -11.04
N VAL A 174 -22.01 -6.47 -10.80
CA VAL A 174 -21.51 -7.04 -9.53
C VAL A 174 -20.05 -6.68 -9.28
N ALA A 175 -19.18 -6.77 -10.29
CA ALA A 175 -17.76 -6.47 -10.12
C ALA A 175 -17.48 -4.99 -9.86
N LEU A 176 -18.19 -4.08 -10.54
CA LEU A 176 -18.12 -2.64 -10.26
C LEU A 176 -18.71 -2.31 -8.88
N ALA A 177 -19.86 -2.89 -8.52
CA ALA A 177 -20.44 -2.72 -7.19
C ALA A 177 -19.44 -3.15 -6.11
N MET A 178 -18.87 -4.35 -6.26
CA MET A 178 -17.83 -4.87 -5.38
C MET A 178 -16.63 -3.92 -5.29
N PHE A 179 -16.14 -3.37 -6.41
CA PHE A 179 -15.03 -2.41 -6.42
C PHE A 179 -15.35 -1.12 -5.64
N PHE A 180 -16.47 -0.46 -5.93
CA PHE A 180 -16.83 0.82 -5.31
C PHE A 180 -17.28 0.68 -3.85
N VAL A 181 -18.05 -0.37 -3.53
CA VAL A 181 -18.52 -0.64 -2.17
C VAL A 181 -17.35 -1.05 -1.26
N PHE A 182 -16.40 -1.85 -1.74
CA PHE A 182 -15.20 -2.19 -0.97
C PHE A 182 -14.21 -1.03 -0.86
N ARG A 183 -14.11 -0.16 -1.88
CA ARG A 183 -13.35 1.11 -1.79
C ARG A 183 -13.88 2.00 -0.66
N ALA A 184 -15.21 2.04 -0.45
CA ALA A 184 -15.83 2.88 0.56
C ALA A 184 -15.74 2.32 1.98
N MET A 185 -16.06 1.04 2.21
CA MET A 185 -16.18 0.51 3.58
C MET A 185 -14.87 0.00 4.21
N TRP A 186 -13.86 -0.42 3.42
CA TRP A 186 -12.65 -1.06 3.97
C TRP A 186 -11.42 -0.83 3.07
N ALA A 187 -10.93 0.40 2.98
CA ALA A 187 -9.86 0.82 2.07
C ALA A 187 -8.48 0.13 2.25
N ASN A 188 -8.30 -0.71 3.27
CA ASN A 188 -7.03 -1.25 3.75
C ASN A 188 -6.79 -2.74 3.38
N ALA A 189 -7.28 -3.20 2.22
CA ALA A 189 -7.24 -4.64 1.87
C ALA A 189 -7.00 -4.91 0.38
N TRP A 190 -5.75 -5.16 -0.03
CA TRP A 190 -5.38 -5.57 -1.40
C TRP A 190 -6.20 -6.77 -1.94
N TRP A 191 -6.48 -7.75 -1.09
CA TRP A 191 -7.20 -8.98 -1.49
C TRP A 191 -8.60 -8.69 -2.04
N LYS A 192 -9.28 -7.62 -1.57
CA LYS A 192 -10.59 -7.21 -2.07
C LYS A 192 -10.53 -6.70 -3.51
N ARG A 193 -9.41 -6.07 -3.92
CA ARG A 193 -9.16 -5.66 -5.31
C ARG A 193 -8.93 -6.88 -6.21
N VAL A 194 -8.21 -7.90 -5.70
CA VAL A 194 -8.00 -9.17 -6.41
C VAL A 194 -9.33 -9.87 -6.68
N ILE A 195 -10.24 -9.95 -5.71
CA ILE A 195 -11.57 -10.56 -5.93
C ILE A 195 -12.35 -9.78 -7.00
N SER A 196 -12.40 -8.45 -6.94
CA SER A 196 -13.09 -7.66 -7.98
C SER A 196 -12.49 -7.88 -9.38
N ALA A 197 -11.15 -7.98 -9.50
CA ALA A 197 -10.48 -8.32 -10.76
C ALA A 197 -10.84 -9.74 -11.26
N VAL A 198 -10.91 -10.72 -10.35
CA VAL A 198 -11.34 -12.11 -10.65
C VAL A 198 -12.78 -12.16 -11.15
N VAL A 199 -13.70 -11.37 -10.57
CA VAL A 199 -15.09 -11.29 -11.04
C VAL A 199 -15.18 -10.57 -12.39
N LEU A 200 -14.42 -9.50 -12.62
CA LEU A 200 -14.34 -8.82 -13.92
C LEU A 200 -13.80 -9.73 -15.02
N ALA A 201 -12.70 -10.45 -14.78
CA ALA A 201 -12.17 -11.43 -15.72
C ALA A 201 -13.15 -12.59 -15.95
N GLY A 202 -13.86 -13.00 -14.89
CA GLY A 202 -14.95 -13.98 -14.96
C GLY A 202 -16.11 -13.50 -15.83
N ALA A 203 -16.48 -12.23 -15.76
CA ALA A 203 -17.53 -11.62 -16.60
C ALA A 203 -17.15 -11.67 -18.09
N VAL A 204 -15.93 -11.24 -18.42
CA VAL A 204 -15.43 -11.20 -19.80
C VAL A 204 -15.27 -12.61 -20.37
N SER A 205 -14.58 -13.49 -19.65
CA SER A 205 -14.34 -14.87 -20.08
C SER A 205 -15.63 -15.70 -20.13
N GLY A 206 -16.49 -15.58 -19.11
CA GLY A 206 -17.77 -16.29 -19.05
C GLY A 206 -18.73 -15.89 -20.17
N MET A 207 -18.83 -14.59 -20.49
CA MET A 207 -19.55 -14.12 -21.68
C MET A 207 -18.94 -14.74 -22.95
N HIS A 208 -17.61 -14.62 -23.13
CA HIS A 208 -16.92 -15.11 -24.31
C HIS A 208 -17.19 -16.60 -24.56
N TRP A 209 -16.95 -17.47 -23.57
CA TRP A 209 -17.13 -18.91 -23.74
C TRP A 209 -18.60 -19.30 -23.93
N CYS A 210 -19.54 -18.63 -23.24
CA CYS A 210 -20.97 -18.82 -23.46
C CYS A 210 -21.37 -18.50 -24.93
N ALA A 211 -20.90 -17.36 -25.45
CA ALA A 211 -21.17 -16.97 -26.83
C ALA A 211 -20.44 -17.86 -27.86
N SER A 212 -19.20 -18.29 -27.59
CA SER A 212 -18.42 -19.18 -28.46
C SER A 212 -19.02 -20.59 -28.56
N VAL A 213 -19.54 -21.16 -27.46
CA VAL A 213 -20.29 -22.44 -27.49
C VAL A 213 -21.59 -22.30 -28.30
N GLY A 214 -22.24 -21.14 -28.23
CA GLY A 214 -23.43 -20.82 -29.03
C GLY A 214 -23.17 -20.55 -30.51
N THR A 215 -21.91 -20.40 -30.93
CA THR A 215 -21.51 -20.03 -32.30
C THR A 215 -21.15 -21.27 -33.11
N ARG A 216 -21.65 -21.36 -34.34
CA ARG A 216 -21.28 -22.40 -35.31
C ARG A 216 -20.58 -21.78 -36.51
N TYR A 217 -19.45 -22.35 -36.92
CA TYR A 217 -18.61 -21.82 -38.00
C TYR A 217 -18.93 -22.54 -39.32
N ARG A 218 -19.53 -21.82 -40.28
CA ARG A 218 -19.77 -22.34 -41.65
C ARG A 218 -18.68 -21.85 -42.59
N LEU A 219 -17.91 -22.76 -43.20
CA LEU A 219 -16.79 -22.40 -44.07
C LEU A 219 -17.28 -21.69 -45.34
N LYS A 220 -16.73 -20.49 -45.62
CA LYS A 220 -17.07 -19.67 -46.80
C LYS A 220 -15.98 -19.73 -47.88
N ARG A 221 -14.72 -19.69 -47.49
CA ARG A 221 -13.54 -19.70 -48.38
C ARG A 221 -12.33 -20.25 -47.61
N ILE A 222 -11.55 -21.16 -48.19
CA ILE A 222 -10.26 -21.57 -47.60
C ILE A 222 -9.25 -20.44 -47.73
N LYS A 223 -8.37 -20.31 -46.72
CA LYS A 223 -7.30 -19.31 -46.74
C LYS A 223 -6.34 -19.61 -47.90
N PRO A 224 -6.11 -18.69 -48.86
CA PRO A 224 -5.10 -18.90 -49.89
C PRO A 224 -3.70 -18.96 -49.24
N ASN A 225 -2.82 -19.80 -49.78
CA ASN A 225 -1.41 -19.86 -49.36
C ASN A 225 -0.67 -18.61 -49.85
N GLY A 226 -0.80 -17.53 -49.08
CA GLY A 226 -0.16 -16.25 -49.32
C GLY A 226 -0.12 -15.42 -48.03
N ASN A 227 0.93 -14.61 -47.93
CA ASN A 227 1.34 -13.77 -46.80
C ASN A 227 0.22 -12.88 -46.21
N GLU A 228 -0.67 -13.48 -45.40
CA GLU A 228 -1.71 -12.79 -44.63
C GLU A 228 -1.18 -12.42 -43.23
N PRO A 229 -0.67 -11.19 -43.01
CA PRO A 229 -0.04 -10.79 -41.75
C PRO A 229 -1.01 -10.74 -40.55
N SER A 230 -2.32 -10.75 -40.81
CA SER A 230 -3.41 -10.66 -39.83
C SER A 230 -3.25 -11.55 -38.59
N ARG A 231 -3.04 -12.87 -38.77
CA ARG A 231 -2.99 -13.85 -37.65
C ARG A 231 -1.72 -13.74 -36.81
N THR A 232 -0.64 -13.17 -37.36
CA THR A 232 0.65 -12.95 -36.67
C THR A 232 0.72 -11.57 -36.04
N GLY A 233 0.29 -10.52 -36.76
CA GLY A 233 0.21 -9.15 -36.24
C GLY A 233 -0.68 -9.06 -35.00
N THR A 234 -1.84 -9.72 -35.01
CA THR A 234 -2.71 -9.83 -33.83
C THR A 234 -1.98 -10.44 -32.62
N VAL A 235 -1.16 -11.49 -32.83
CA VAL A 235 -0.38 -12.12 -31.75
C VAL A 235 0.70 -11.19 -31.21
N VAL A 236 1.41 -10.47 -32.08
CA VAL A 236 2.42 -9.48 -31.66
C VAL A 236 1.76 -8.37 -30.82
N VAL A 237 0.62 -7.82 -31.27
CA VAL A 237 -0.13 -6.81 -30.53
C VAL A 237 -0.60 -7.35 -29.17
N VAL A 238 -1.14 -8.58 -29.11
CA VAL A 238 -1.54 -9.25 -27.87
C VAL A 238 -0.37 -9.38 -26.89
N ILE A 239 0.80 -9.80 -27.37
CA ILE A 239 2.01 -9.95 -26.53
C ILE A 239 2.44 -8.58 -25.98
N CYS A 240 2.56 -7.56 -26.84
CA CYS A 240 2.95 -6.20 -26.43
C CYS A 240 2.00 -5.60 -25.39
N LEU A 241 0.69 -5.72 -25.60
CA LEU A 241 -0.33 -5.22 -24.67
C LEU A 241 -0.32 -5.99 -23.33
N SER A 242 -0.16 -7.31 -23.37
CA SER A 242 -0.09 -8.14 -22.16
C SER A 242 1.16 -7.83 -21.33
N LEU A 243 2.32 -7.67 -21.98
CA LEU A 243 3.57 -7.26 -21.31
C LEU A 243 3.45 -5.85 -20.71
N GLY A 244 2.79 -4.91 -21.40
CA GLY A 244 2.51 -3.57 -20.87
C GLY A 244 1.64 -3.60 -19.60
N ALA A 245 0.60 -4.44 -19.57
CA ALA A 245 -0.23 -4.63 -18.38
C ALA A 245 0.56 -5.29 -17.22
N CYS A 246 1.35 -6.32 -17.50
CA CYS A 246 2.26 -6.91 -16.52
C CYS A 246 3.23 -5.88 -15.94
N PHE A 247 3.78 -4.97 -16.76
CA PHE A 247 4.66 -3.90 -16.30
C PHE A 247 3.94 -2.87 -15.41
N ILE A 248 2.67 -2.54 -15.71
CA ILE A 248 1.83 -1.68 -14.86
C ILE A 248 1.61 -2.33 -13.49
N ILE A 249 1.24 -3.62 -13.45
CA ILE A 249 1.07 -4.36 -12.18
C ILE A 249 2.39 -4.43 -11.41
N ALA A 250 3.50 -4.82 -12.06
CA ALA A 250 4.81 -4.92 -11.43
C ALA A 250 5.27 -3.57 -10.86
N THR A 251 5.16 -2.49 -11.63
CA THR A 251 5.49 -1.13 -11.18
C THR A 251 4.59 -0.71 -10.00
N SER A 252 3.30 -1.03 -10.05
CA SER A 252 2.38 -0.73 -8.95
C SER A 252 2.75 -1.47 -7.65
N ALA A 253 3.14 -2.74 -7.76
CA ALA A 253 3.57 -3.57 -6.63
C ALA A 253 4.92 -3.12 -6.06
N ILE A 254 5.88 -2.76 -6.92
CA ILE A 254 7.18 -2.19 -6.52
C ILE A 254 6.96 -0.85 -5.80
N LEU A 255 6.10 0.02 -6.32
CA LEU A 255 5.78 1.30 -5.66
C LEU A 255 5.11 1.10 -4.30
N ARG A 256 4.16 0.15 -4.18
CA ARG A 256 3.58 -0.25 -2.89
C ARG A 256 4.65 -0.75 -1.92
N ALA A 257 5.47 -1.71 -2.34
CA ALA A 257 6.53 -2.27 -1.51
C ALA A 257 7.57 -1.22 -1.08
N ARG A 258 7.92 -0.28 -1.96
CA ARG A 258 8.83 0.84 -1.65
C ARG A 258 8.19 1.85 -0.70
N ASN A 259 6.90 2.18 -0.85
CA ASN A 259 6.19 3.05 0.07
C ASN A 259 6.07 2.39 1.44
N MET A 260 5.61 1.15 1.51
CA MET A 260 5.51 0.40 2.77
C MET A 260 6.88 0.24 3.46
N ARG A 261 7.96 -0.03 2.71
CA ARG A 261 9.33 -0.04 3.27
C ARG A 261 9.80 1.33 3.74
N ARG A 262 9.44 2.42 3.05
CA ARG A 262 9.72 3.80 3.49
C ARG A 262 8.94 4.16 4.74
N SER A 263 7.67 3.79 4.84
CA SER A 263 6.84 3.97 6.04
C SER A 263 7.38 3.16 7.21
N ALA A 264 7.80 1.91 7.00
CA ALA A 264 8.45 1.10 8.02
C ALA A 264 9.83 1.64 8.47
N LEU A 265 10.58 2.31 7.59
CA LEU A 265 11.84 2.98 7.95
C LEU A 265 11.64 4.38 8.59
N ARG A 266 10.45 4.97 8.43
CA ARG A 266 10.06 6.24 9.07
C ARG A 266 9.31 6.03 10.39
N ALA A 267 8.83 4.82 10.65
CA ALA A 267 8.14 4.43 11.86
C ALA A 267 9.07 4.64 13.07
N GLN A 268 8.76 5.63 13.90
CA GLN A 268 9.45 5.83 15.18
C GLN A 268 8.72 5.05 16.27
N GLN A 269 9.46 4.27 17.07
CA GLN A 269 8.92 3.68 18.28
C GLN A 269 8.83 4.76 19.36
N ILE A 270 7.63 5.03 19.87
CA ILE A 270 7.42 5.97 20.98
C ILE A 270 7.22 5.17 22.27
N THR A 271 8.05 5.44 23.27
CA THR A 271 8.06 4.77 24.57
C THR A 271 7.82 5.78 25.69
N LEU A 272 7.08 5.36 26.72
CA LEU A 272 6.78 6.14 27.91
C LEU A 272 7.41 5.46 29.12
N ALA A 273 8.24 6.17 29.87
CA ALA A 273 8.87 5.71 31.10
C ALA A 273 8.34 6.48 32.33
N ALA A 274 8.38 5.87 33.50
CA ALA A 274 8.04 6.51 34.77
C ALA A 274 9.32 6.70 35.59
N ALA A 275 9.73 7.95 35.78
CA ALA A 275 10.83 8.33 36.65
C ALA A 275 10.26 8.83 37.98
N VAL A 276 10.16 7.92 38.96
CA VAL A 276 9.78 8.26 40.32
C VAL A 276 11.05 8.53 41.13
N PHE A 277 11.11 9.71 41.75
CA PHE A 277 12.23 10.17 42.55
C PHE A 277 11.90 10.10 44.05
N ASP A 278 12.71 9.38 44.81
CA ASP A 278 12.67 9.38 46.27
C ASP A 278 13.12 10.75 46.85
N LYS A 279 12.80 11.02 48.13
CA LYS A 279 13.15 12.28 48.81
C LYS A 279 14.64 12.62 48.72
N GLY A 280 15.51 11.60 48.74
CA GLY A 280 16.96 11.72 48.58
C GLY A 280 17.47 11.88 47.14
N GLY A 281 16.60 12.15 46.15
CA GLY A 281 17.00 12.35 44.75
C GLY A 281 17.42 11.07 44.02
N ARG A 282 16.99 9.91 44.52
CA ARG A 282 17.28 8.59 43.95
C ARG A 282 16.14 8.17 43.01
N ILE A 283 16.46 7.54 41.87
CA ILE A 283 15.47 7.04 40.91
C ILE A 283 15.08 5.61 41.29
N LEU A 284 13.78 5.34 41.23
CA LEU A 284 13.22 4.00 41.34
C LEU A 284 13.34 3.26 39.99
N VAL A 285 13.88 2.04 40.03
CA VAL A 285 14.11 1.15 38.88
C VAL A 285 13.50 -0.23 39.14
N ASP A 286 13.06 -0.91 38.09
CA ASP A 286 12.52 -2.28 38.14
C ASP A 286 13.56 -3.28 38.69
N PRO A 287 13.19 -4.54 39.05
CA PRO A 287 14.14 -5.54 39.56
C PRO A 287 15.38 -5.75 38.67
N ASP A 288 15.21 -5.60 37.36
CA ASP A 288 16.27 -5.74 36.35
C ASP A 288 17.18 -4.49 36.22
N GLY A 289 16.97 -3.46 37.06
CA GLY A 289 17.77 -2.22 37.06
C GLY A 289 17.40 -1.18 35.98
N TYR A 290 16.34 -1.42 35.21
CA TYR A 290 15.83 -0.50 34.18
C TYR A 290 14.72 0.41 34.71
N ILE A 291 14.58 1.61 34.12
CA ILE A 291 13.45 2.49 34.43
C ILE A 291 12.15 1.85 33.90
N PRO A 292 11.10 1.68 34.73
CA PRO A 292 9.82 1.13 34.29
C PRO A 292 9.28 1.87 33.08
N SER A 293 9.05 1.14 31.99
CA SER A 293 8.67 1.71 30.70
C SER A 293 7.70 0.82 29.93
N THR A 294 6.86 1.47 29.12
CA THR A 294 5.80 0.88 28.30
C THR A 294 5.83 1.53 26.92
N VAL A 295 5.72 0.73 25.86
CA VAL A 295 5.67 1.25 24.48
C VAL A 295 4.27 1.84 24.24
N VAL A 296 4.22 3.07 23.74
CA VAL A 296 2.98 3.78 23.35
C VAL A 296 2.57 3.36 21.94
N THR A 297 3.54 3.32 21.01
CA THR A 297 3.35 2.76 19.67
C THR A 297 4.68 2.29 19.08
N ASP A 298 4.63 1.19 18.36
CA ASP A 298 5.76 0.68 17.55
C ASP A 298 5.90 1.41 16.20
N SER A 299 4.91 2.23 15.81
CA SER A 299 4.87 2.87 14.49
C SER A 299 4.23 4.26 14.50
N PHE A 300 4.92 5.25 15.06
CA PHE A 300 4.59 6.66 14.85
C PHE A 300 5.05 7.10 13.45
N LEU A 301 4.17 7.75 12.69
CA LEU A 301 4.46 8.27 11.35
C LEU A 301 4.04 9.73 11.24
N GLU A 302 5.01 10.58 10.96
CA GLU A 302 4.83 12.03 10.93
C GLU A 302 4.30 12.50 9.58
N LYS A 303 3.33 13.42 9.62
CA LYS A 303 2.69 13.99 8.42
C LYS A 303 3.67 14.85 7.60
N ASN A 304 4.65 15.47 8.26
CA ASN A 304 5.71 16.27 7.63
C ASN A 304 7.08 15.63 7.85
N ALA A 305 7.70 15.07 6.81
CA ALA A 305 8.99 14.36 6.91
C ALA A 305 10.24 15.24 7.15
N LYS A 306 10.08 16.47 7.64
CA LYS A 306 11.16 17.42 8.00
C LYS A 306 11.18 17.76 9.48
N GLU A 307 10.06 17.61 10.16
CA GLU A 307 9.98 17.61 11.61
C GLU A 307 10.03 16.13 12.04
N GLY A 308 10.75 15.84 13.11
CA GLY A 308 10.64 14.56 13.83
C GLY A 308 9.85 14.80 15.12
N PHE A 309 9.32 13.75 15.76
CA PHE A 309 8.47 13.91 16.94
C PHE A 309 9.18 14.71 18.05
N ASN A 310 8.78 15.98 18.20
CA ASN A 310 9.46 16.99 19.01
C ASN A 310 8.49 17.72 19.94
N THR A 311 9.03 18.58 20.82
CA THR A 311 8.28 19.28 21.87
C THR A 311 7.30 20.34 21.36
N GLY A 312 7.41 20.75 20.08
CA GLY A 312 6.45 21.60 19.38
C GLY A 312 5.30 20.84 18.70
N HIS A 313 5.29 19.50 18.74
CA HIS A 313 4.25 18.71 18.08
C HIS A 313 2.90 18.84 18.81
N SER A 314 1.80 19.03 18.08
CA SER A 314 0.45 19.23 18.64
C SER A 314 0.01 18.11 19.60
N LEU A 315 0.29 16.86 19.24
CA LEU A 315 0.08 15.69 20.11
C LEU A 315 0.93 15.75 21.39
N PHE A 316 2.17 16.24 21.36
CA PHE A 316 2.99 16.40 22.57
C PHE A 316 2.39 17.45 23.49
N HIS A 317 2.00 18.62 22.96
CA HIS A 317 1.31 19.65 23.75
C HIS A 317 0.03 19.12 24.40
N TRP A 318 -0.78 18.32 23.67
CA TRP A 318 -1.96 17.67 24.24
C TRP A 318 -1.59 16.67 25.34
N MET A 319 -0.60 15.80 25.14
CA MET A 319 -0.15 14.84 26.16
C MET A 319 0.42 15.53 27.41
N TYR A 320 1.13 16.64 27.22
CA TYR A 320 1.69 17.47 28.29
C TYR A 320 0.60 18.14 29.14
N GLN A 321 -0.51 18.59 28.51
CA GLN A 321 -1.70 19.07 29.22
C GLN A 321 -2.47 17.92 29.90
N ALA A 322 -2.69 16.82 29.18
CA ALA A 322 -3.36 15.61 29.65
C ALA A 322 -2.72 15.07 30.94
N SER A 323 -1.38 14.98 30.97
CA SER A 323 -0.62 14.49 32.14
C SER A 323 -0.71 15.37 33.39
N ARG A 324 -1.28 16.58 33.29
CA ARG A 324 -1.57 17.46 34.44
C ARG A 324 -3.00 17.35 34.94
N ASN A 325 -3.88 16.64 34.22
CA ASN A 325 -5.29 16.50 34.55
C ASN A 325 -5.78 15.05 34.38
N TRP A 326 -5.04 14.10 34.96
CA TRP A 326 -5.38 12.68 34.95
C TRP A 326 -6.78 12.37 35.51
N ASN A 327 -7.28 13.19 36.44
CA ASN A 327 -8.61 13.05 37.03
C ASN A 327 -9.74 13.01 35.97
N MET A 328 -9.63 13.83 34.93
CA MET A 328 -10.60 13.87 33.83
C MET A 328 -10.44 12.68 32.87
N ILE A 329 -9.21 12.19 32.70
CA ILE A 329 -8.88 11.13 31.75
C ILE A 329 -9.21 9.74 32.29
N TRP A 330 -9.01 9.53 33.59
CA TRP A 330 -9.24 8.24 34.28
C TRP A 330 -10.62 7.64 33.95
N SER A 331 -11.68 8.45 34.01
CA SER A 331 -13.06 8.01 33.70
C SER A 331 -13.24 7.52 32.26
N LEU A 332 -12.41 7.99 31.32
CA LEU A 332 -12.46 7.65 29.89
C LEU A 332 -11.60 6.44 29.53
N VAL A 333 -10.58 6.09 30.33
CA VAL A 333 -9.62 5.00 30.02
C VAL A 333 -10.32 3.66 29.75
N GLY A 334 -11.41 3.36 30.46
CA GLY A 334 -12.21 2.16 30.22
C GLY A 334 -12.81 2.12 28.81
N GLY A 335 -13.43 3.22 28.37
CA GLY A 335 -13.98 3.36 27.02
C GLY A 335 -12.90 3.34 25.94
N MET A 336 -11.77 4.02 26.17
CA MET A 336 -10.60 3.97 25.28
C MET A 336 -10.06 2.54 25.11
N ARG A 337 -9.98 1.77 26.20
CA ARG A 337 -9.54 0.36 26.15
C ARG A 337 -10.46 -0.49 25.28
N GLN A 338 -11.78 -0.27 25.39
CA GLN A 338 -12.77 -0.97 24.57
C GLN A 338 -12.68 -0.57 23.09
N HIS A 339 -12.61 0.73 22.79
CA HIS A 339 -12.46 1.23 21.42
C HIS A 339 -11.19 0.70 20.74
N VAL A 340 -10.03 0.82 21.39
CA VAL A 340 -8.75 0.32 20.87
C VAL A 340 -8.78 -1.20 20.64
N SER A 341 -9.44 -1.97 21.50
CA SER A 341 -9.57 -3.43 21.32
C SER A 341 -10.35 -3.86 20.06
N GLN A 342 -11.17 -2.96 19.49
CA GLN A 342 -11.96 -3.21 18.28
C GLN A 342 -11.20 -2.85 16.98
N LEU A 343 -10.03 -2.21 17.09
CA LEU A 343 -9.23 -1.81 15.93
C LEU A 343 -8.51 -3.01 15.27
N PRO A 344 -8.13 -2.92 13.98
CA PRO A 344 -7.38 -3.98 13.31
C PRO A 344 -5.97 -4.18 13.90
N HIS A 345 -5.72 -5.37 14.44
CA HIS A 345 -4.43 -5.76 14.98
C HIS A 345 -3.60 -6.54 13.95
N SER A 346 -2.30 -6.24 13.86
CA SER A 346 -1.35 -7.08 13.13
C SER A 346 -1.20 -8.44 13.82
N ARG A 347 -1.34 -9.54 13.07
CA ARG A 347 -1.42 -10.93 13.57
C ARG A 347 -0.18 -11.44 14.32
N THR A 348 0.86 -10.63 14.46
CA THR A 348 2.19 -11.04 14.95
C THR A 348 2.37 -10.88 16.47
N HIS A 349 1.54 -10.09 17.16
CA HIS A 349 1.71 -9.79 18.59
C HIS A 349 0.53 -10.25 19.45
N LYS A 350 0.82 -10.86 20.60
CA LYS A 350 -0.16 -11.34 21.60
C LYS A 350 -0.70 -10.25 22.54
N ASP A 351 -0.09 -9.08 22.55
CA ASP A 351 -0.44 -7.93 23.40
C ASP A 351 -1.34 -6.99 22.59
N GLY A 352 -2.61 -6.81 23.00
CA GLY A 352 -3.64 -6.02 22.30
C GLY A 352 -3.43 -4.50 22.27
N ARG A 353 -2.17 -4.08 22.33
CA ARG A 353 -1.67 -2.71 22.20
C ARG A 353 -0.46 -2.63 21.26
N ARG A 354 0.31 -3.72 21.14
CA ARG A 354 1.47 -3.82 20.23
C ARG A 354 1.01 -4.30 18.87
N GLY A 355 1.53 -3.67 17.81
CA GLY A 355 1.11 -4.00 16.44
C GLY A 355 -0.30 -3.54 16.05
N ILE A 356 -0.89 -2.55 16.74
CA ILE A 356 -2.02 -1.80 16.17
C ILE A 356 -1.51 -1.06 14.95
N GLN A 357 -2.08 -1.36 13.78
CA GLN A 357 -1.55 -0.90 12.53
C GLN A 357 -2.00 0.55 12.26
N LEU A 358 -1.29 1.55 12.78
CA LEU A 358 -1.59 2.99 12.59
C LEU A 358 -1.39 3.50 11.15
N VAL A 359 -0.94 2.64 10.25
CA VAL A 359 -0.53 2.93 8.88
C VAL A 359 -1.34 2.07 7.92
N SER A 360 -2.05 2.68 6.98
CA SER A 360 -2.70 1.95 5.89
C SER A 360 -1.68 1.12 5.10
N GLU A 361 -2.15 0.07 4.43
CA GLU A 361 -1.37 -0.73 3.47
C GLU A 361 -0.70 0.12 2.36
N HIS A 362 -1.15 1.35 2.17
CA HIS A 362 -0.62 2.33 1.21
C HIS A 362 0.54 3.18 1.76
N GLY A 363 0.85 3.07 3.05
CA GLY A 363 1.89 3.85 3.75
C GLY A 363 1.40 5.18 4.35
N GLU A 364 0.10 5.45 4.30
CA GLU A 364 -0.57 6.68 4.77
C GLU A 364 -1.13 6.50 6.20
N THR A 365 -1.24 7.59 6.96
CA THR A 365 -1.85 7.58 8.31
C THR A 365 -3.36 7.32 8.22
N ILE A 366 -3.91 6.46 9.08
CA ILE A 366 -5.35 6.15 9.09
C ILE A 366 -6.18 7.36 9.53
N ASP A 367 -7.41 7.48 9.01
CA ASP A 367 -8.40 8.44 9.50
C ASP A 367 -8.54 8.33 11.03
N SER A 368 -8.57 9.47 11.73
CA SER A 368 -8.53 9.54 13.21
C SER A 368 -7.21 9.09 13.88
N TYR A 369 -6.08 9.03 13.16
CA TYR A 369 -4.72 8.79 13.72
C TYR A 369 -4.45 9.57 15.03
N ASP A 370 -4.73 10.88 15.03
CA ASP A 370 -4.51 11.77 16.17
C ASP A 370 -5.36 11.39 17.40
N MET A 371 -6.53 10.80 17.22
CA MET A 371 -7.38 10.30 18.32
C MET A 371 -6.85 8.98 18.86
N ILE A 372 -6.60 7.99 17.98
CA ILE A 372 -6.09 6.68 18.36
C ILE A 372 -4.74 6.82 19.10
N PHE A 373 -3.86 7.72 18.65
CA PHE A 373 -2.59 7.99 19.32
C PHE A 373 -2.75 8.54 20.75
N ARG A 374 -3.73 9.43 20.98
CA ARG A 374 -4.04 9.96 22.33
C ARG A 374 -4.56 8.86 23.26
N GLU A 375 -5.40 7.96 22.74
CA GLU A 375 -5.90 6.81 23.48
C GLU A 375 -4.76 5.84 23.84
N LEU A 376 -3.85 5.56 22.91
CA LEU A 376 -2.66 4.74 23.14
C LEU A 376 -1.74 5.33 24.23
N PHE A 377 -1.53 6.64 24.24
CA PHE A 377 -0.78 7.31 25.32
C PHE A 377 -1.46 7.12 26.69
N CYS A 378 -2.76 7.34 26.79
CA CYS A 378 -3.51 7.17 28.04
C CYS A 378 -3.50 5.70 28.51
N LEU A 379 -3.61 4.74 27.58
CA LEU A 379 -3.55 3.31 27.87
C LEU A 379 -2.14 2.84 28.29
N ALA A 380 -1.09 3.43 27.72
CA ALA A 380 0.30 3.18 28.11
C ALA A 380 0.61 3.73 29.51
N ALA A 381 0.15 4.95 29.82
CA ALA A 381 0.22 5.52 31.17
C ALA A 381 -0.53 4.65 32.18
N ALA A 382 -1.75 4.19 31.86
CA ALA A 382 -2.51 3.29 32.72
C ALA A 382 -1.81 1.93 32.95
N ALA A 383 -1.20 1.33 31.92
CA ALA A 383 -0.40 0.09 32.11
C ALA A 383 0.80 0.30 33.03
N LEU A 384 1.39 1.49 32.97
CA LEU A 384 2.57 1.83 33.76
C LEU A 384 2.18 2.10 35.22
N ALA A 385 1.00 2.69 35.46
CA ALA A 385 0.37 2.77 36.79
C ALA A 385 0.06 1.36 37.35
N ASP A 386 -0.60 0.51 36.54
CA ASP A 386 -0.90 -0.90 36.88
C ASP A 386 0.38 -1.67 37.29
N ARG A 387 1.50 -1.46 36.56
CA ARG A 387 2.81 -2.09 36.83
C ARG A 387 3.45 -1.58 38.13
N LEU A 388 3.34 -0.28 38.42
CA LEU A 388 3.82 0.33 39.66
C LEU A 388 2.91 0.04 40.87
N ARG A 389 1.71 -0.52 40.63
CA ARG A 389 0.61 -0.67 41.60
C ARG A 389 0.14 0.65 42.19
N GLU A 390 0.08 1.68 41.34
CA GLU A 390 -0.39 3.01 41.68
C GLU A 390 -1.62 3.40 40.86
N ASP A 391 -2.39 4.38 41.32
CA ASP A 391 -3.47 4.97 40.53
C ASP A 391 -2.90 5.87 39.41
N LEU A 392 -3.58 5.93 38.26
CA LEU A 392 -3.18 6.77 37.13
C LEU A 392 -3.00 8.24 37.50
N THR A 393 -3.76 8.74 38.47
CA THR A 393 -3.66 10.12 38.98
C THR A 393 -2.33 10.40 39.68
N SER A 394 -1.67 9.36 40.20
CA SER A 394 -0.43 9.43 40.95
C SER A 394 0.83 9.07 40.14
N ILE A 395 0.72 8.79 38.84
CA ILE A 395 1.89 8.41 38.02
C ILE A 395 2.87 9.57 37.74
N GLY A 396 2.44 10.82 37.95
CA GLY A 396 3.24 12.02 37.68
C GLY A 396 2.92 12.74 36.37
N VAL A 397 3.73 13.75 36.06
CA VAL A 397 3.51 14.70 34.96
C VAL A 397 4.55 14.49 33.86
N LEU A 398 4.18 14.70 32.59
CA LEU A 398 5.08 14.55 31.46
C LEU A 398 6.22 15.59 31.51
N TRP A 399 7.47 15.14 31.41
CA TRP A 399 8.66 15.97 31.24
C TRP A 399 8.52 16.81 29.95
N ASP A 400 8.97 18.06 29.98
CA ASP A 400 9.01 19.00 28.84
C ASP A 400 10.05 18.66 27.74
N GLN A 401 10.65 17.46 27.76
CA GLN A 401 11.71 17.03 26.84
C GLN A 401 11.48 15.59 26.39
N ILE A 402 11.92 15.30 25.16
CA ILE A 402 11.84 13.98 24.52
C ILE A 402 13.27 13.51 24.26
N LEU A 403 13.64 12.31 24.72
CA LEU A 403 14.97 11.75 24.49
C LEU A 403 14.96 10.78 23.31
N PRO A 404 15.86 10.92 22.32
CA PRO A 404 15.92 10.00 21.18
C PRO A 404 16.50 8.64 21.59
N THR A 405 15.78 7.55 21.33
CA THR A 405 16.25 6.17 21.53
C THR A 405 16.94 5.65 20.26
N GLY A 406 18.26 5.56 20.30
CA GLY A 406 19.04 5.08 19.15
C GLY A 406 20.56 5.25 19.24
N ALA A 407 21.14 5.18 20.45
CA ALA A 407 22.56 5.50 20.68
C ALA A 407 23.38 4.30 21.23
N ASN A 408 23.28 3.13 20.60
CA ASN A 408 24.26 2.06 20.83
C ASN A 408 25.46 2.22 19.89
N GLY A 409 26.63 2.57 20.43
CA GLY A 409 27.89 2.10 19.85
C GLY A 409 28.86 3.09 19.21
N ARG A 410 28.92 4.38 19.56
CA ARG A 410 30.15 5.18 19.37
C ARG A 410 30.27 6.34 20.36
N ARG A 411 31.15 6.19 21.36
CA ARG A 411 31.60 7.33 22.19
C ARG A 411 32.41 8.29 21.31
N PRO A 412 32.25 9.62 21.45
CA PRO A 412 33.24 10.57 20.96
C PRO A 412 34.58 10.25 21.63
N ARG A 413 35.60 9.96 20.83
CA ARG A 413 36.95 9.73 21.32
C ARG A 413 37.50 11.10 21.77
N PRO A 414 37.98 11.29 23.02
CA PRO A 414 38.57 12.56 23.40
C PRO A 414 39.76 12.84 22.47
N GLN A 415 39.74 13.96 21.75
CA GLN A 415 40.89 14.39 20.97
C GLN A 415 42.01 14.76 21.95
N LEU A 416 43.06 13.94 21.97
CA LEU A 416 44.28 14.27 22.70
C LEU A 416 44.83 15.58 22.13
N ARG A 417 44.86 16.64 22.94
CA ARG A 417 45.40 17.95 22.55
C ARG A 417 46.92 17.85 22.42
N LYS A 418 47.38 17.42 21.24
CA LYS A 418 48.81 17.30 20.94
C LYS A 418 49.39 18.70 20.79
N GLN A 419 50.08 19.19 21.82
CA GLN A 419 50.93 20.36 21.72
C GLN A 419 52.04 20.06 20.70
N SER A 420 52.02 20.71 19.55
CA SER A 420 53.14 20.77 18.63
C SER A 420 53.96 22.03 18.94
N ASN A 421 55.20 21.81 19.37
CA ASN A 421 56.18 22.87 19.60
C ASN A 421 56.71 23.41 18.25
N ALA A 422 57.41 24.56 18.27
CA ALA A 422 57.81 25.32 17.08
C ALA A 422 58.80 24.60 16.13
N GLY A 423 58.84 25.05 14.86
CA GLY A 423 59.79 24.59 13.83
C GLY A 423 59.72 25.39 12.52
N THR A 424 60.72 26.24 12.31
CA THR A 424 60.99 27.22 11.23
C THR A 424 61.15 26.70 9.78
N GLY A 425 60.94 27.60 8.79
CA GLY A 425 61.28 27.48 7.35
C GLY A 425 60.12 27.95 6.45
N LEU A 426 59.99 29.18 5.92
CA LEU A 426 60.83 30.10 5.10
C LEU A 426 60.99 29.73 3.61
N GLU A 427 60.86 30.76 2.75
CA GLU A 427 61.00 30.83 1.27
C GLU A 427 59.87 30.19 0.42
N GLY A 428 59.32 30.84 -0.63
CA GLY A 428 59.44 32.23 -1.10
C GLY A 428 58.75 32.46 -2.48
N SER A 429 58.31 33.71 -2.77
CA SER A 429 57.91 34.28 -4.10
C SER A 429 56.80 33.59 -4.94
N ASP A 430 55.99 34.22 -5.81
CA ASP A 430 55.63 35.63 -6.15
C ASP A 430 54.45 35.57 -7.18
N ALA A 431 53.65 36.59 -7.52
CA ALA A 431 53.36 37.94 -6.97
C ALA A 431 52.07 38.52 -7.65
N ASN A 432 51.58 39.67 -7.16
CA ASN A 432 50.70 40.67 -7.81
C ASN A 432 49.25 40.28 -8.24
N GLU A 433 48.22 41.17 -8.20
CA GLU A 433 48.12 42.55 -7.68
C GLU A 433 46.63 42.90 -7.34
N GLU A 434 46.43 43.60 -6.21
CA GLU A 434 45.53 44.75 -5.93
C GLU A 434 44.05 44.85 -6.41
N VAL A 435 43.09 45.51 -5.72
CA VAL A 435 42.90 46.01 -4.33
C VAL A 435 41.42 46.45 -4.17
N HIS A 436 40.72 46.10 -3.07
CA HIS A 436 40.04 47.08 -2.18
C HIS A 436 39.44 46.46 -0.89
N ASN A 437 39.43 47.28 0.17
CA ASN A 437 38.99 46.99 1.55
C ASN A 437 37.45 46.84 1.67
N SER A 438 36.84 46.37 2.77
CA SER A 438 37.27 46.20 4.18
C SER A 438 36.37 45.19 4.93
N LEU A 439 36.89 44.61 6.02
CA LEU A 439 36.24 43.99 7.20
C LEU A 439 34.71 43.72 7.14
N ASP A 440 34.22 42.52 7.46
CA ASP A 440 34.48 41.83 8.74
C ASP A 440 34.31 40.29 8.63
N ILE A 441 35.04 39.53 9.46
CA ILE A 441 35.02 38.06 9.46
C ILE A 441 34.26 37.56 10.68
N THR A 442 33.07 36.98 10.46
CA THR A 442 32.38 36.18 11.49
C THR A 442 32.24 34.73 11.03
N GLU A 443 32.79 33.81 11.81
CA GLU A 443 32.73 32.37 11.57
C GLU A 443 31.30 31.88 11.36
N LYS A 444 30.99 31.40 10.14
CA LYS A 444 29.89 30.44 9.95
C LYS A 444 30.43 29.03 10.12
N GLY A 445 30.35 28.52 11.35
CA GLY A 445 30.63 27.11 11.65
C GLY A 445 29.75 26.19 10.79
N LEU A 446 30.34 25.09 10.29
CA LEU A 446 29.61 24.08 9.55
C LEU A 446 28.55 23.42 10.45
N HIS A 447 27.28 23.76 10.25
CA HIS A 447 26.17 22.95 10.71
C HIS A 447 26.15 21.62 9.95
N VAL A 448 26.72 20.58 10.56
CA VAL A 448 26.54 19.20 10.10
C VAL A 448 25.14 18.74 10.54
N GLU A 449 24.15 18.90 9.66
CA GLU A 449 22.82 18.30 9.81
C GLU A 449 22.93 16.76 9.76
N ASN A 450 23.20 16.12 10.89
CA ASN A 450 23.01 14.68 11.04
C ASN A 450 21.50 14.38 10.94
N HIS A 451 21.09 13.80 9.81
CA HIS A 451 19.69 13.49 9.53
C HIS A 451 19.22 12.28 10.35
N ASP A 452 18.37 12.52 11.36
CA ASP A 452 17.90 11.53 12.34
C ASP A 452 16.76 10.62 11.84
N TYR A 453 16.97 9.92 10.72
CA TYR A 453 16.02 8.91 10.25
C TYR A 453 16.02 7.65 11.14
N GLY A 454 14.85 7.31 11.69
CA GLY A 454 14.59 6.00 12.32
C GLY A 454 15.00 5.85 13.78
N ARG A 455 15.30 6.94 14.50
CA ARG A 455 15.41 6.90 15.97
C ARG A 455 14.01 6.86 16.61
N GLY A 456 13.85 6.08 17.67
CA GLY A 456 12.64 6.16 18.50
C GLY A 456 12.68 7.37 19.44
N SER A 457 11.58 7.59 20.16
CA SER A 457 11.42 8.70 21.10
C SER A 457 10.96 8.19 22.48
N LEU A 458 11.66 8.60 23.53
CA LEU A 458 11.37 8.27 24.92
C LEU A 458 10.86 9.52 25.65
N MET A 459 9.68 9.39 26.23
CA MET A 459 9.06 10.40 27.09
C MET A 459 9.06 9.91 28.53
N PHE A 460 9.14 10.84 29.49
CA PHE A 460 9.11 10.52 30.92
C PHE A 460 7.90 11.13 31.60
N LEU A 461 7.19 10.32 32.39
CA LEU A 461 6.32 10.79 33.47
C LEU A 461 7.19 10.91 34.72
N VAL A 462 7.21 12.10 35.32
CA VAL A 462 8.04 12.44 36.47
C VAL A 462 7.17 12.64 37.68
N ARG A 463 7.52 11.97 38.78
CA ARG A 463 6.95 12.21 40.11
C ARG A 463 8.04 12.26 41.16
N ARG A 464 7.82 13.07 42.19
CA ARG A 464 8.56 13.02 43.44
C ARG A 464 7.72 12.31 44.50
N SER A 465 8.33 11.37 45.23
CA SER A 465 7.71 10.69 46.37
C SER A 465 7.58 11.66 47.55
N GLU A 466 6.35 11.86 48.04
CA GLU A 466 6.03 12.81 49.11
C GLU A 466 6.17 12.19 50.51
N SER A 467 6.19 10.86 50.62
CA SER A 467 6.31 10.12 51.89
C SER A 467 7.33 9.00 51.82
N VAL A 468 8.04 8.75 52.93
CA VAL A 468 8.95 7.60 53.05
C VAL A 468 8.18 6.28 52.90
N ARG A 469 6.93 6.25 53.38
CA ARG A 469 6.02 5.11 53.25
C ARG A 469 5.62 4.80 51.81
N ASP A 470 5.62 5.79 50.92
CA ASP A 470 5.31 5.58 49.50
C ASP A 470 6.51 4.95 48.79
N THR A 471 7.73 5.42 49.11
CA THR A 471 8.97 4.78 48.66
C THR A 471 9.08 3.33 49.17
N GLU A 472 8.73 3.06 50.43
CA GLU A 472 8.70 1.70 50.99
C GLU A 472 7.65 0.79 50.32
N ARG A 473 6.47 1.32 49.96
CA ARG A 473 5.45 0.59 49.19
C ARG A 473 5.98 0.19 47.81
N LEU A 474 6.63 1.10 47.09
CA LEU A 474 7.24 0.80 45.79
C LEU A 474 8.40 -0.20 45.92
N ILE A 475 9.21 -0.13 46.97
CA ILE A 475 10.23 -1.16 47.25
C ILE A 475 9.57 -2.53 47.50
N SER A 476 8.44 -2.57 48.21
CA SER A 476 7.70 -3.82 48.46
C SER A 476 7.09 -4.47 47.20
N THR A 477 6.99 -3.74 46.08
CA THR A 477 6.59 -4.31 44.76
C THR A 477 7.77 -4.83 43.93
N GLY A 478 9.00 -4.78 44.47
CA GLY A 478 10.23 -5.28 43.85
C GLY A 478 11.11 -4.19 43.21
N ILE A 479 10.70 -2.92 43.31
CA ILE A 479 11.36 -1.79 42.67
C ILE A 479 12.55 -1.33 43.52
N SER A 480 13.75 -1.34 42.95
CA SER A 480 14.99 -0.93 43.63
C SER A 480 15.23 0.57 43.52
N VAL A 481 16.03 1.13 44.44
CA VAL A 481 16.30 2.58 44.51
C VAL A 481 17.77 2.87 44.18
N CYS A 482 18.03 3.48 43.03
CA CYS A 482 19.37 3.80 42.55
C CYS A 482 19.71 5.30 42.68
N ARG A 483 20.93 5.61 43.13
CA ARG A 483 21.42 6.99 43.22
C ARG A 483 21.83 7.50 41.84
N VAL A 484 21.30 8.65 41.42
CA VAL A 484 21.79 9.30 40.19
C VAL A 484 23.20 9.80 40.45
N ALA A 485 24.19 9.27 39.74
CA ALA A 485 25.58 9.65 39.91
C ALA A 485 25.84 11.06 39.35
N SER A 486 25.69 12.08 40.19
CA SER A 486 26.14 13.44 39.91
C SER A 486 27.67 13.51 40.00
N SER A 487 28.36 13.05 38.96
CA SER A 487 29.82 13.11 38.88
C SER A 487 30.30 13.49 37.48
N GLN A 488 31.24 14.43 37.44
CA GLN A 488 32.20 14.58 36.34
C GLN A 488 33.19 13.40 36.33
N ARG A 489 32.67 12.17 36.16
CA ARG A 489 33.37 10.92 35.84
C ARG A 489 32.34 9.78 35.82
N PRO A 490 31.99 9.21 34.65
CA PRO A 490 31.20 7.98 34.59
C PRO A 490 32.10 6.77 34.91
N HIS A 491 31.48 5.67 35.36
CA HIS A 491 32.09 4.38 35.75
C HIS A 491 32.63 4.26 37.19
N GLN A 492 31.72 4.42 38.16
CA GLN A 492 31.59 3.43 39.23
C GLN A 492 30.14 3.43 39.75
N ILE A 493 29.53 2.26 39.86
CA ILE A 493 28.23 2.06 40.50
C ILE A 493 28.53 1.60 41.92
N GLU A 494 28.36 2.49 42.90
CA GLU A 494 28.52 2.17 44.31
C GLU A 494 27.21 1.59 44.84
N TYR A 495 27.23 0.32 45.24
CA TYR A 495 26.14 -0.30 45.99
C TYR A 495 26.14 0.26 47.42
N ALA A 496 24.97 0.71 47.89
CA ALA A 496 24.78 1.01 49.30
C ALA A 496 24.60 -0.31 50.07
N ASP A 497 25.60 -0.65 50.88
CA ASP A 497 25.65 -1.89 51.64
C ASP A 497 24.49 -1.98 52.67
N GLN A 498 23.66 -3.01 52.53
CA GLN A 498 22.71 -3.42 53.56
C GLN A 498 23.20 -4.72 54.17
N ASN A 499 23.91 -4.61 55.29
CA ASN A 499 24.34 -5.76 56.08
C ASN A 499 23.55 -5.83 57.40
N PRO A 500 22.50 -6.65 57.49
CA PRO A 500 21.94 -7.12 58.75
C PRO A 500 22.46 -8.54 59.03
N ARG A 501 23.37 -8.69 59.99
CA ARG A 501 23.65 -9.99 60.63
C ARG A 501 23.78 -9.84 62.14
N LEU A 502 22.86 -10.53 62.82
CA LEU A 502 22.70 -10.72 64.28
C LEU A 502 22.19 -9.48 65.04
#